data_AF-A0A356WPH7-F1
#
_entry.id   AF-A0A356WPH7-F1
#
_cell.length_a   1.000
_cell.length_b   1.000
_cell.length_c   1.000
_cell.angle_alpha   90.00
_cell.angle_beta   90.00
_cell.angle_gamma   90.00
#
_symmetry.space_group_name_H-M   'P 1'
#
loop_
_entity.id
_entity.type
_entity.pdbx_description
1 polymer ?
#
loop_
_entity_poly.entity_id
_entity_poly.type
_entity_poly.pdbx_seq_one_letter_code
_entity_poly.pdbx_strand_id
1 'polypeptide(L)' 'ISPDKMKAVKMSDIVSVIDGDEIIWQCPLGLTGCNDENPCPVHHQFAEIRTKLTAMLVSTTVYDMATELKSNIQVLLR' A
#
# COMPACT_ATOMS: atom_id res chain seq x y z
N ILE A 1 -7.60 -19.00 -8.38
CA ILE A 1 -7.95 -18.68 -6.97
C ILE A 1 -9.48 -18.54 -6.88
N SER A 2 -10.13 -19.03 -5.82
CA SER A 2 -11.59 -18.90 -5.67
C SER A 2 -12.00 -17.47 -5.28
N PRO A 3 -13.23 -17.01 -5.57
CA PRO A 3 -13.69 -15.68 -5.17
C PRO A 3 -13.53 -15.39 -3.68
N ASP A 4 -13.83 -16.36 -2.82
CA ASP A 4 -13.68 -16.19 -1.37
C ASP A 4 -12.22 -15.97 -0.96
N LYS A 5 -11.28 -16.71 -1.59
CA LYS A 5 -9.85 -16.49 -1.38
C LYS A 5 -9.40 -15.13 -1.90
N MET A 6 -9.96 -14.63 -3.02
CA MET A 6 -9.64 -13.29 -3.54
C MET A 6 -10.12 -12.16 -2.62
N LYS A 7 -11.26 -12.35 -1.93
CA LYS A 7 -11.78 -11.38 -0.95
C LYS A 7 -10.99 -11.38 0.36
N ALA A 8 -10.28 -12.47 0.66
CA ALA A 8 -9.48 -12.61 1.87
C ALA A 8 -8.07 -12.00 1.74
N VAL A 9 -7.52 -11.91 0.53
CA VAL A 9 -6.18 -11.35 0.28
C VAL A 9 -6.26 -9.85 0.00
N LYS A 10 -5.54 -9.05 0.79
CA LYS A 10 -5.41 -7.60 0.65
C LYS A 10 -4.24 -7.22 -0.26
N MET A 11 -4.28 -6.01 -0.82
CA MET A 11 -3.12 -5.47 -1.56
C MET A 11 -1.89 -5.33 -0.67
N SER A 12 -2.05 -5.00 0.61
CA SER A 12 -0.96 -4.97 1.59
C SER A 12 -0.23 -6.31 1.71
N ASP A 13 -0.94 -7.44 1.60
CA ASP A 13 -0.34 -8.78 1.67
C ASP A 13 0.58 -9.03 0.46
N ILE A 14 0.19 -8.53 -0.72
CA ILE A 14 0.99 -8.62 -1.94
C ILE A 14 2.24 -7.76 -1.82
N VAL A 15 2.08 -6.51 -1.39
CA VAL A 15 3.20 -5.56 -1.21
C VAL A 15 4.21 -6.11 -0.21
N SER A 16 3.76 -6.63 0.93
CA SER A 16 4.62 -7.23 1.95
C SER A 16 5.48 -8.36 1.38
N VAL A 17 4.92 -9.22 0.52
CA VAL A 17 5.64 -10.35 -0.08
C VAL A 17 6.62 -9.93 -1.18
N ILE A 18 6.33 -8.86 -1.92
CA ILE A 18 7.14 -8.42 -3.08
C ILE A 18 8.18 -7.38 -2.68
N ASP A 19 7.74 -6.31 -2.02
CA ASP A 19 8.52 -5.11 -1.70
C ASP A 19 8.92 -5.04 -0.22
N GLY A 20 8.32 -5.88 0.63
CA GLY A 20 8.47 -5.81 2.07
C GLY A 20 7.60 -4.72 2.71
N ASP A 21 7.69 -4.61 4.04
CA ASP A 21 6.82 -3.69 4.78
C ASP A 21 7.40 -2.27 4.90
N GLU A 22 8.57 -2.01 4.31
CA GLU A 22 9.27 -0.73 4.45
C GLU A 22 8.46 0.44 3.93
N ILE A 23 7.70 0.25 2.84
CA ILE A 23 6.85 1.30 2.27
C ILE A 23 5.73 1.74 3.21
N ILE A 24 5.34 0.87 4.15
CA ILE A 24 4.27 1.12 5.13
C ILE A 24 4.85 1.68 6.43
N TRP A 25 6.07 1.28 6.83
CA TRP A 25 6.59 1.56 8.17
C TRP A 25 7.83 2.46 8.22
N GLN A 26 8.53 2.69 7.10
CA GLN A 26 9.81 3.40 7.09
C GLN A 26 9.71 4.83 6.56
N CYS A 27 10.78 5.58 6.78
CA CYS A 27 11.01 6.87 6.14
C CYS A 27 11.15 6.66 4.61
N PRO A 28 10.45 7.44 3.77
CA PRO A 28 10.52 7.28 2.31
C PRO A 28 11.88 7.61 1.74
N LEU A 29 12.71 8.33 2.51
CA LEU A 29 14.08 8.69 2.15
C LEU A 29 15.11 7.69 2.70
N GLY A 30 14.67 6.61 3.35
CA GLY A 30 15.56 5.60 3.95
C GLY A 30 16.32 6.08 5.19
N LEU A 31 15.88 7.17 5.83
CA LEU A 31 16.48 7.66 7.07
C LEU A 31 16.03 6.79 8.25
N THR A 32 16.99 6.19 8.96
CA THR A 32 16.72 5.23 10.05
C THR A 32 16.49 5.86 11.43
N GLY A 33 16.51 7.20 11.52
CA GLY A 33 16.52 7.91 12.80
C GLY A 33 15.33 8.83 13.06
N CYS A 34 14.38 8.96 12.13
CA CYS A 34 13.22 9.82 12.33
C CYS A 34 12.00 9.05 12.80
N ASN A 35 11.24 9.67 13.72
CA ASN A 35 9.96 9.17 14.19
C ASN A 35 9.09 10.37 14.65
N ASP A 36 7.93 10.10 15.22
CA ASP A 36 7.03 11.17 15.68
C ASP A 36 7.63 12.03 16.80
N GLU A 37 8.58 11.51 17.57
CA GLU A 37 9.30 12.23 18.62
C GLU A 37 10.52 12.99 18.08
N ASN A 38 11.11 12.52 16.98
CA ASN A 38 12.28 13.08 16.30
C ASN A 38 11.97 13.27 14.79
N PRO A 39 11.10 14.22 14.42
CA PRO A 39 10.66 14.35 13.05
C PRO A 39 11.79 14.89 12.15
N CYS A 40 11.99 14.25 11.00
CA CYS A 40 12.79 14.84 9.93
C CYS A 40 12.01 15.98 9.23
N PRO A 41 12.66 16.84 8.41
CA PRO A 41 12.00 17.99 7.78
C PRO A 41 10.76 17.66 6.93
N VAL A 42 10.64 16.41 6.43
CA VAL A 42 9.50 15.95 5.62
C VAL A 42 8.53 15.05 6.38
N HIS A 43 8.77 14.79 7.67
CA HIS A 43 8.10 13.73 8.44
C HIS A 43 6.59 13.86 8.44
N HIS A 44 6.06 15.03 8.81
CA HIS A 44 4.63 15.24 8.93
C HIS A 44 3.90 15.22 7.59
N GLN A 45 4.51 15.77 6.54
CA GLN A 45 3.93 15.75 5.19
C GLN A 45 3.84 14.31 4.68
N PHE A 46 4.89 13.51 4.87
CA PHE A 46 4.87 12.13 4.44
C PHE A 46 4.00 11.24 5.34
N ALA A 47 3.90 11.51 6.64
CA ALA A 47 3.05 10.74 7.55
C ALA A 47 1.59 10.74 7.09
N GLU A 48 1.07 11.87 6.59
CA GLU A 48 -0.28 11.94 6.01
C GLU A 48 -0.41 11.09 4.74
N ILE A 49 0.57 11.18 3.83
CA ILE A 49 0.60 10.41 2.59
C ILE A 49 0.67 8.91 2.89
N ARG A 50 1.56 8.51 3.79
CA ARG A 50 1.72 7.13 4.27
C ARG A 50 0.44 6.59 4.87
N THR A 51 -0.28 7.39 5.64
CA THR A 51 -1.57 6.99 6.23
C THR A 51 -2.60 6.69 5.14
N LYS A 52 -2.71 7.56 4.12
CA LYS A 52 -3.65 7.35 2.99
C LYS A 52 -3.25 6.15 2.14
N LEU A 53 -1.96 6.00 1.82
CA LEU A 53 -1.43 4.86 1.08
C LEU A 53 -1.72 3.55 1.81
N THR A 54 -1.43 3.50 3.11
CA THR A 54 -1.66 2.31 3.95
C THR A 54 -3.14 1.96 3.97
N ALA A 55 -4.01 2.95 4.21
CA ALA A 55 -5.46 2.74 4.22
C ALA A 55 -5.98 2.15 2.91
N MET A 56 -5.49 2.61 1.76
CA MET A 56 -5.80 2.05 0.45
C MET A 56 -5.35 0.59 0.35
N LEU A 57 -4.09 0.29 0.67
CA LEU A 57 -3.53 -1.06 0.56
C LEU A 57 -4.21 -2.09 1.47
N VAL A 58 -4.59 -1.72 2.69
CA VAL A 58 -5.24 -2.65 3.64
C VAL A 58 -6.74 -2.81 3.40
N SER A 59 -7.39 -1.84 2.74
CA SER A 59 -8.82 -1.92 2.45
C SER A 59 -9.12 -2.65 1.14
N THR A 60 -8.29 -2.48 0.11
CA THR A 60 -8.47 -3.09 -1.22
C THR A 60 -8.07 -4.57 -1.24
N THR A 61 -8.97 -5.44 -1.72
CA THR A 61 -8.71 -6.87 -1.93
C THR A 61 -8.30 -7.19 -3.36
N VAL A 62 -7.75 -8.38 -3.59
CA VAL A 62 -7.53 -8.93 -4.94
C VAL A 62 -8.83 -9.03 -5.73
N TYR A 63 -9.93 -9.33 -5.04
CA TYR A 63 -11.26 -9.35 -5.66
C TYR A 63 -11.66 -7.98 -6.19
N ASP A 64 -11.50 -6.92 -5.37
CA ASP A 64 -11.85 -5.55 -5.74
C ASP A 64 -11.06 -5.11 -6.98
N MET A 65 -9.74 -5.35 -6.99
CA MET A 65 -8.89 -5.09 -8.16
C MET A 65 -9.39 -5.82 -9.42
N ALA A 66 -9.68 -7.12 -9.30
CA ALA A 66 -10.12 -7.93 -10.43
C ALA A 66 -11.48 -7.46 -10.97
N THR A 67 -12.36 -6.94 -10.10
CA THR A 67 -13.65 -6.37 -10.53
C THR A 67 -13.50 -5.01 -11.18
N GLU A 68 -12.68 -4.12 -10.63
CA GLU A 68 -12.45 -2.78 -11.20
C GLU A 68 -11.77 -2.85 -12.58
N LEU A 69 -10.84 -3.79 -12.76
CA LEU A 69 -10.20 -4.04 -14.05
C LEU A 69 -11.17 -4.59 -15.10
N LYS A 70 -12.20 -5.34 -14.69
CA LYS A 70 -13.23 -5.81 -15.63
C LYS A 70 -14.21 -4.72 -16.02
N SER A 71 -14.50 -3.78 -15.12
CA SER A 71 -15.47 -2.71 -15.38
C SER A 71 -14.90 -1.56 -16.20
N ASN A 72 -13.57 -1.39 -16.23
CA ASN A 72 -12.91 -0.31 -16.95
C ASN A 72 -12.04 -0.88 -18.08
N ILE A 73 -12.18 -0.36 -19.31
CA ILE A 73 -11.24 -0.63 -20.41
C ILE A 73 -9.92 0.06 -20.06
N GLN A 74 -9.14 -0.52 -19.16
CA GLN A 74 -7.82 0.00 -18.82
C GLN A 74 -6.77 -1.06 -19.09
N VAL A 75 -6.00 -0.76 -20.14
CA VAL A 75 -4.84 -1.51 -20.55
C VAL A 75 -3.70 -1.12 -19.62
N LEU A 76 -3.34 -2.00 -18.69
CA LEU A 76 -2.11 -1.89 -17.91
C LEU A 76 -0.93 -2.36 -18.78
N LEU A 77 -0.40 -1.46 -19.61
CA LEU A 77 0.89 -1.66 -20.26
C LEU A 77 1.99 -1.10 -19.36
N ARG A 78 3.04 -1.90 -19.18
CA ARG A 78 4.26 -1.49 -18.49
C ARG A 78 5.17 -0.72 -19.44
#